data_AF-A0A7X8U9Y7-F1
#
_entry.id   AF-A0A7X8U9Y7-F1
#
_cell.length_a   1.000
_cell.length_b   1.000
_cell.length_c   1.000
_cell.angle_alpha   90.00
_cell.angle_beta   90.00
_cell.angle_gamma   90.00
#
_symmetry.space_group_name_H-M   'P 1'
#
loop_
_entity.id
_entity.type
_entity.pdbx_description
1 polymer ?
#
loop_
_entity_poly.entity_id
_entity_poly.type
_entity_poly.pdbx_seq_one_letter_code
_entity_poly.pdbx_strand_id
1 'polypeptide(L)' 'MKKDLNHQLLLEEQLKAVQGGRGNSLVTVILRCLYPGCTWSHRCSPSNEQQARQEHTQNNPGHNEFSADVQSPM' A
#
# COMPACT_ATOMS: atom_id res chain seq x y z
N MET A 1 -33.84 -28.63 24.77
CA MET A 1 -32.61 -27.81 24.91
C MET A 1 -31.98 -27.64 23.53
N LYS A 2 -32.01 -26.44 22.96
CA LYS A 2 -31.34 -26.08 21.69
C LYS A 2 -30.97 -24.60 21.75
N LYS A 3 -29.84 -24.24 22.37
CA LYS A 3 -29.38 -22.85 22.47
C LYS A 3 -27.85 -22.70 22.49
N ASP A 4 -27.11 -23.46 21.69
CA ASP A 4 -25.63 -23.31 21.70
C ASP A 4 -24.95 -23.30 20.33
N LEU A 5 -25.70 -23.20 19.22
CA LEU A 5 -25.05 -23.05 17.90
C LEU A 5 -24.74 -21.59 17.56
N ASN A 6 -25.44 -20.63 18.16
CA ASN A 6 -25.28 -19.21 17.83
C ASN A 6 -24.11 -18.55 18.59
N HIS A 7 -23.76 -19.08 19.77
CA HIS A 7 -22.65 -18.55 20.58
C HIS A 7 -21.26 -18.90 20.02
N GLN A 8 -21.13 -20.01 19.29
CA GLN A 8 -19.86 -20.40 18.66
C GLN A 8 -19.49 -19.50 17.48
N LEU A 9 -20.46 -19.09 16.65
CA LEU A 9 -20.21 -18.23 15.49
C LEU A 9 -19.68 -16.84 15.90
N LEU A 10 -20.16 -16.31 17.04
CA LEU A 10 -19.75 -15.00 17.51
C LEU A 10 -18.29 -14.95 17.97
N LEU A 11 -17.73 -16.09 18.41
CA LEU A 11 -16.34 -16.18 18.85
C LEU A 11 -15.36 -16.19 17.67
N GLU A 12 -15.70 -16.89 16.59
CA GLU A 12 -14.84 -16.95 15.40
C GLU A 12 -14.74 -15.60 14.68
N GLU A 13 -15.83 -14.84 14.63
CA GLU A 13 -15.82 -13.48 14.05
C GLU A 13 -14.96 -12.51 14.86
N GLN A 14 -14.97 -12.60 16.20
CA GLN A 14 -14.13 -11.74 17.05
C GLN A 14 -12.66 -12.14 17.03
N LEU A 15 -12.32 -13.42 16.89
CA LEU A 15 -10.92 -13.86 16.77
C LEU A 15 -10.25 -13.40 15.47
N LYS A 16 -11.01 -13.21 14.39
CA LYS A 16 -10.48 -12.59 13.15
C LYS A 16 -10.11 -11.12 13.34
N ALA A 17 -10.81 -10.39 14.21
CA ALA A 17 -10.49 -9.00 14.53
C ALA A 17 -9.29 -8.85 15.48
N VAL A 18 -8.89 -9.92 16.17
CA VAL A 18 -7.74 -9.96 17.10
C VAL A 18 -6.46 -10.50 16.44
N GLN A 19 -6.36 -10.44 15.11
CA GLN A 19 -5.05 -10.31 14.44
C GLN A 19 -4.67 -8.84 14.21
N GLY A 20 -5.18 -7.94 15.07
CA GLY A 20 -4.72 -6.57 15.27
C GLY A 20 -3.34 -6.51 15.92
N GLY A 21 -2.34 -7.06 15.23
CA GLY A 21 -0.95 -7.14 15.68
C GLY A 21 0.04 -7.33 14.54
N ARG A 22 -0.30 -6.91 13.32
CA ARG A 22 0.72 -6.53 12.35
C ARG A 22 0.77 -5.02 12.37
N GLY A 23 1.78 -4.47 13.02
CA GLY A 23 2.18 -3.08 12.78
C GLY A 23 2.31 -2.95 11.28
N ASN A 24 1.28 -2.38 10.65
CA ASN A 24 1.35 -1.90 9.30
C ASN A 24 2.29 -0.72 9.44
N SER A 25 3.60 -0.96 9.45
CA SER A 25 4.54 0.10 9.15
C SER A 25 4.08 0.57 7.79
N LEU A 26 3.32 1.67 7.78
CA LEU A 26 2.78 2.34 6.60
C LEU A 26 3.96 2.94 5.85
N VAL A 27 4.88 2.06 5.43
CA VAL A 27 6.05 2.39 4.64
C VAL A 27 5.49 3.00 3.39
N THR A 28 5.66 4.31 3.29
CA THR A 28 5.15 5.10 2.18
C THR A 28 6.33 5.38 1.28
N VAL A 29 6.25 4.95 0.04
CA VAL A 29 7.23 5.28 -0.99
C VAL A 29 6.76 6.53 -1.72
N ILE A 30 7.62 7.53 -1.81
CA ILE A 30 7.42 8.71 -2.65
C ILE A 30 8.25 8.55 -3.91
N LEU A 31 7.56 8.28 -5.02
CA LEU A 31 8.15 8.25 -6.36
C LEU A 31 8.18 9.65 -6.95
N ARG A 32 9.27 9.98 -7.65
CA ARG A 32 9.42 11.23 -8.39
C ARG A 32 10.03 10.93 -9.74
N CYS A 33 9.48 11.53 -10.80
CA CYS A 33 10.08 11.43 -12.13
C CYS A 33 11.34 12.31 -12.17
N LEU A 34 12.43 11.80 -12.76
CA LEU A 34 13.70 12.51 -12.90
C LEU A 34 13.85 13.21 -14.26
N TYR A 35 12.86 13.08 -15.14
CA TYR A 35 12.88 13.74 -16.45
C TYR A 35 12.94 15.27 -16.28
N PRO A 36 13.85 15.98 -16.98
CA PRO A 36 13.99 17.43 -16.85
C PRO A 36 12.69 18.18 -17.09
N GLY A 37 12.28 19.01 -16.13
CA GLY A 37 11.02 19.78 -16.20
C GLY A 37 9.76 19.00 -15.82
N CYS A 38 9.86 17.70 -15.48
CA CYS A 38 8.75 16.92 -14.96
C CYS A 38 8.60 17.13 -13.44
N THR A 39 7.43 17.56 -12.99
CA THR A 39 7.11 17.76 -11.56
C THR A 39 6.29 16.61 -10.97
N TRP A 40 6.18 15.50 -11.71
CA TRP A 40 5.38 14.36 -11.29
C TRP A 40 5.96 13.70 -10.04
N SER A 41 5.09 13.51 -9.05
CA SER A 41 5.39 12.73 -7.85
C SER A 41 4.16 11.94 -7.41
N HIS A 42 4.40 10.75 -6.87
CA HIS A 42 3.34 9.84 -6.48
C HIS A 42 3.68 9.14 -5.18
N ARG A 43 2.73 9.09 -4.23
CA ARG A 43 2.90 8.38 -2.96
C ARG A 43 2.18 7.05 -3.05
N CYS A 44 2.91 5.96 -2.88
CA CYS A 44 2.36 4.62 -2.96
C CYS A 44 3.01 3.68 -1.93
N SER A 45 2.37 2.55 -1.67
CA SER A 45 3.03 1.45 -0.96
C SER A 45 4.17 0.88 -1.82
N PRO A 46 5.22 0.27 -1.23
CA PRO A 46 6.30 -0.37 -1.98
C PRO A 46 5.81 -1.38 -3.02
N SER A 47 4.73 -2.11 -2.70
CA SER A 47 4.12 -3.08 -3.61
C SER A 47 3.50 -2.47 -4.87
N ASN A 48 3.16 -1.17 -4.84
CA ASN A 48 2.50 -0.48 -5.95
C ASN A 48 3.46 0.41 -6.75
N GLU A 49 4.74 0.48 -6.35
CA GLU A 49 5.72 1.36 -6.99
C GLU A 49 5.85 1.08 -8.50
N GLN A 50 5.93 -0.20 -8.87
CA GLN A 50 6.16 -0.58 -10.26
C GLN A 50 4.98 -0.22 -11.16
N GLN A 51 3.75 -0.33 -10.65
CA GLN A 51 2.55 0.07 -11.37
C GLN A 51 2.54 1.59 -11.63
N ALA A 52 2.84 2.40 -10.61
CA ALA A 52 2.89 3.85 -10.74
C ALA A 52 3.96 4.33 -11.76
N ARG A 53 5.13 3.68 -11.77
CA ARG A 53 6.18 3.94 -12.79
C ARG A 53 5.69 3.64 -14.21
N GLN A 54 5.03 2.50 -14.40
CA GLN A 54 4.53 2.07 -15.71
C GLN A 54 3.44 2.98 -16.23
N GLU A 55 2.46 3.31 -15.40
CA GLU A 55 1.38 4.23 -15.77
C GLU A 55 1.93 5.60 -16.18
N HIS A 56 2.90 6.13 -15.43
CA HIS A 56 3.53 7.41 -15.77
C HIS A 56 4.29 7.35 -17.09
N THR A 57 5.07 6.29 -17.31
CA THR A 57 5.86 6.10 -18.55
C THR A 57 4.97 5.92 -19.77
N GLN A 58 3.86 5.19 -19.65
CA GLN A 58 2.90 4.98 -20.75
C GLN A 58 2.24 6.29 -21.20
N ASN A 59 1.94 7.17 -20.25
CA ASN A 59 1.36 8.48 -20.54
C ASN A 59 2.39 9.52 -21.00
N ASN A 60 3.67 9.33 -20.67
CA ASN A 60 4.74 10.28 -20.94
C ASN A 60 5.97 9.56 -21.56
N PRO A 61 6.00 9.39 -22.89
CA PRO A 61 7.11 8.69 -23.55
C PRO A 61 8.45 9.38 -23.25
N GLY A 62 9.42 8.61 -22.76
CA GLY A 62 10.75 9.10 -22.34
C GLY A 62 10.90 9.37 -20.85
N HIS A 63 9.82 9.28 -20.05
CA HIS A 63 9.86 9.46 -18.60
C HIS A 63 10.12 8.13 -17.87
N ASN A 64 11.22 7.46 -18.18
CA ASN A 64 11.57 6.14 -17.65
C ASN A 64 12.47 6.17 -16.41
N GLU A 65 12.94 7.36 -16.00
CA GLU A 65 13.81 7.54 -14.83
C GLU A 65 13.02 8.07 -13.63
N PHE A 66 13.15 7.39 -12.49
CA PHE A 66 12.45 7.75 -11.26
C PHE A 66 13.32 7.55 -10.02
N SER A 67 13.16 8.45 -9.06
CA SER A 67 13.70 8.32 -7.70
C SER A 67 12.60 7.87 -6.74
N ALA A 68 12.95 7.05 -5.75
CA ALA A 68 12.06 6.54 -4.72
C ALA A 68 12.60 6.91 -3.33
N ASP A 69 11.79 7.59 -2.53
CA ASP A 69 12.09 7.91 -1.13
C ASP A 69 11.19 7.06 -0.23
N VAL A 70 11.79 6.25 0.65
CA VAL A 70 11.04 5.37 1.55
C VAL A 70 10.87 6.06 2.90
N GLN A 71 9.62 6.38 3.24
CA GLN A 71 9.27 6.95 4.54
C GLN A 71 8.70 5.87 5.44
N SER A 72 9.42 5.54 6.50
CA SER A 72 8.93 4.71 7.59
C SER A 72 8.24 5.58 8.63
N PRO A 73 7.05 5.20 9.14
CA PRO A 73 6.48 5.87 10.29
C PRO A 73 7.41 5.68 11.49
N MET A 74 7.77 6.79 12.14
CA MET A 74 8.50 6.82 13.41
C MET A 74 7.60 6.38 14.57
#